data_AF-Q6A8M4-F1
#
_entry.id   AF-Q6A8M4-F1
#
_cell.length_a   1.000
_cell.length_b   1.000
_cell.length_c   1.000
_cell.angle_alpha   90.00
_cell.angle_beta   90.00
_cell.angle_gamma   90.00
#
_symmetry.space_group_name_H-M   'P 1'
#
loop_
_entity.id
_entity.type
_entity.pdbx_description
1 polymer ?
#
loop_
_entity_poly.entity_id
_entity_poly.type
_entity_poly.pdbx_seq_one_letter_code
_entity_poly.pdbx_strand_id
1 'polypeptide(L)'
;MGVDIGGTSVRSLVTDASGKILGYQRIARVSCESLWQAINDCLGAVLAQSSVVHVEAAVVGAAGAGPAGNQYVCRSVEKAFGAVGLDVTPQVVTDIEIAYWSAAALGDGSILVAGTGAIAGRFSEWRCVDRRDGAGWLLGDHGSGYWIGRKALRAAAADLDRRGPSTAITRGVVEALGLSHGCTVQDLIGQTKELRPADVASFAQIVLSAQDDKIASIILAAGASELVTTVRSVGAEHVILAGGLLAPSTSHKYQRPNTLRAMVEDSLGGCTYASHPVVGACWAAGRLRGVELHNVDMMNALEICSDSRRR
;
A
#
# COMPACT_ATOMS: atom_id res chain seq x y z
N MET A 1 17.79 -7.30 7.00
CA MET A 1 16.99 -7.30 5.76
C MET A 1 15.53 -7.03 6.09
N GLY A 2 14.87 -6.21 5.29
CA GLY A 2 13.45 -5.91 5.41
C GLY A 2 12.73 -6.25 4.12
N VAL A 3 11.53 -6.82 4.23
CA VAL A 3 10.66 -7.13 3.08
C VAL A 3 9.26 -6.56 3.34
N ASP A 4 8.70 -5.88 2.35
CA ASP A 4 7.33 -5.34 2.35
C ASP A 4 6.53 -6.01 1.25
N ILE A 5 5.55 -6.84 1.65
CA ILE A 5 4.65 -7.57 0.76
C ILE A 5 3.31 -6.85 0.76
N GLY A 6 3.11 -5.96 -0.21
CA GLY A 6 1.82 -5.30 -0.44
C GLY A 6 0.86 -6.12 -1.31
N GLY A 7 -0.33 -5.55 -1.52
CA GLY A 7 -1.32 -6.11 -2.45
C GLY A 7 -0.86 -6.10 -3.91
N THR A 8 -0.06 -5.10 -4.32
CA THR A 8 0.32 -4.87 -5.72
C THR A 8 1.82 -4.96 -6.02
N SER A 9 2.68 -4.97 -5.00
CA SER A 9 4.13 -5.09 -5.17
C SER A 9 4.80 -5.72 -3.96
N VAL A 10 5.95 -6.36 -4.20
CA VAL A 10 6.90 -6.78 -3.15
C VAL A 10 8.11 -5.84 -3.21
N ARG A 11 8.61 -5.40 -2.06
CA ARG A 11 9.85 -4.63 -1.94
C ARG A 11 10.80 -5.37 -1.00
N SER A 12 12.10 -5.33 -1.29
CA SER A 12 13.13 -5.85 -0.41
C SER A 12 14.24 -4.83 -0.25
N LEU A 13 14.72 -4.67 0.98
CA LEU A 13 15.79 -3.76 1.37
C LEU A 13 16.83 -4.52 2.18
N VAL A 14 18.09 -4.33 1.82
CA VAL A 14 19.24 -4.89 2.54
C VAL A 14 20.16 -3.75 2.94
N THR A 15 20.53 -3.74 4.23
CA THR A 15 21.48 -2.79 4.81
C THR A 15 22.59 -3.54 5.53
N ASP A 16 23.73 -2.88 5.73
CA ASP A 16 24.69 -3.30 6.76
C ASP A 16 24.25 -2.80 8.15
N ALA A 17 25.07 -3.08 9.18
CA ALA A 17 24.81 -2.68 10.56
C ALA A 17 24.91 -1.16 10.81
N SER A 18 25.48 -0.39 9.88
CA SER A 18 25.50 1.08 9.94
C SER A 18 24.25 1.72 9.33
N GLY A 19 23.37 0.92 8.70
CA GLY A 19 22.22 1.41 7.95
C GLY A 19 22.54 1.78 6.50
N LYS A 20 23.77 1.55 6.02
CA LYS A 20 24.10 1.75 4.61
C LYS A 20 23.32 0.75 3.76
N ILE A 21 22.62 1.27 2.75
CA ILE A 21 21.86 0.45 1.80
C ILE A 21 22.82 -0.32 0.90
N LEU A 22 22.72 -1.64 0.93
CA LEU A 22 23.46 -2.56 0.06
C LEU A 22 22.63 -2.97 -1.16
N GLY A 23 21.30 -3.04 -1.02
CA GLY A 23 20.41 -3.36 -2.12
C GLY A 23 18.97 -2.96 -1.85
N TYR A 24 18.27 -2.58 -2.92
CA TYR A 24 16.84 -2.29 -2.90
C TYR A 24 16.19 -2.72 -4.21
N GLN A 25 15.16 -3.56 -4.07
CA GLN A 25 14.35 -4.04 -5.18
C GLN A 25 12.87 -3.83 -4.93
N ARG A 26 12.15 -3.65 -6.03
CA ARG A 26 10.68 -3.61 -6.07
C ARG A 26 10.20 -4.36 -7.29
N ILE A 27 9.34 -5.35 -7.07
CA ILE A 27 8.70 -6.13 -8.14
C ILE A 27 7.19 -5.95 -8.06
N ALA A 28 6.55 -5.78 -9.20
CA ALA A 28 5.09 -5.75 -9.30
C ALA A 28 4.54 -7.16 -9.06
N ARG A 29 3.55 -7.31 -8.17
CA ARG A 29 2.95 -8.61 -7.85
C ARG A 29 1.99 -9.09 -8.93
N VAL A 30 1.41 -8.16 -9.67
CA VAL A 30 0.44 -8.44 -10.74
C VAL A 30 1.02 -9.28 -11.88
N SER A 31 2.35 -9.32 -12.03
CA SER A 31 3.06 -10.14 -13.02
C SER A 31 3.44 -11.55 -12.53
N CYS A 32 3.12 -11.89 -11.28
CA CYS A 32 3.48 -13.17 -10.67
C CYS A 32 2.25 -14.05 -10.47
N GLU A 33 2.39 -15.35 -10.74
CA GLU A 33 1.30 -16.32 -10.59
C GLU A 33 1.01 -16.66 -9.12
N SER A 34 2.02 -16.50 -8.25
CA SER A 34 1.91 -16.80 -6.83
C SER A 34 2.66 -15.80 -5.95
N LEU A 35 2.26 -15.70 -4.68
CA LEU A 35 2.96 -14.89 -3.70
C LEU A 35 4.42 -15.34 -3.51
N TRP A 36 4.65 -16.65 -3.43
CA TRP A 36 6.00 -17.22 -3.31
C TRP A 36 6.92 -16.74 -4.44
N GLN A 37 6.45 -16.78 -5.69
CA GLN A 37 7.26 -16.37 -6.85
C GLN A 37 7.63 -14.89 -6.76
N ALA A 38 6.67 -14.02 -6.43
CA ALA A 38 6.93 -12.59 -6.27
C ALA A 38 7.98 -12.30 -5.18
N ILE A 39 7.94 -13.04 -4.07
CA ILE A 39 8.95 -12.92 -3.00
C ILE A 39 10.30 -13.44 -3.49
N ASN A 40 10.34 -14.64 -4.06
CA ASN A 40 11.57 -15.28 -4.54
C ASN A 40 12.31 -14.40 -5.56
N ASP A 41 11.59 -13.86 -6.54
CA ASP A 41 12.18 -13.01 -7.58
C ASP A 41 12.73 -11.71 -6.97
N CYS A 42 12.01 -11.12 -6.00
CA CYS A 42 12.44 -9.90 -5.34
C CYS A 42 13.67 -10.13 -4.46
N LEU A 43 13.71 -11.25 -3.75
CA LEU A 43 14.86 -11.67 -2.94
C LEU A 43 16.08 -11.97 -3.83
N GLY A 44 15.92 -12.76 -4.89
CA GLY A 44 17.01 -13.06 -5.82
C GLY A 44 17.60 -11.80 -6.45
N ALA A 45 16.75 -10.87 -6.88
CA ALA A 45 17.20 -9.60 -7.46
C ALA A 45 17.93 -8.71 -6.45
N VAL A 46 17.52 -8.66 -5.18
CA VAL A 46 18.18 -7.79 -4.18
C VAL A 46 19.51 -8.40 -3.72
N LEU A 47 19.60 -9.73 -3.61
CA LEU A 47 20.82 -10.43 -3.25
C LEU A 47 21.87 -10.31 -4.36
N ALA A 48 21.46 -10.47 -5.63
CA ALA A 48 22.33 -10.24 -6.78
C ALA A 48 22.85 -8.80 -6.84
N GLN A 49 22.01 -7.81 -6.51
CA GLN A 49 22.43 -6.40 -6.46
C GLN A 49 23.38 -6.09 -5.30
N SER A 50 23.13 -6.68 -4.13
CA SER A 50 23.86 -6.34 -2.89
C SER A 50 25.16 -7.11 -2.70
N SER A 51 25.36 -8.20 -3.45
CA SER A 51 26.46 -9.16 -3.25
C SER A 51 26.54 -9.71 -1.82
N VAL A 52 25.41 -9.70 -1.11
CA VAL A 52 25.31 -10.19 0.27
C VAL A 52 25.18 -11.71 0.26
N VAL A 53 26.07 -12.36 0.99
CA VAL A 53 26.11 -13.83 1.14
C VAL A 53 25.52 -14.30 2.48
N HIS A 54 25.30 -13.40 3.44
CA HIS A 54 24.77 -13.73 4.75
C HIS A 54 23.84 -12.63 5.27
N VAL A 55 22.72 -13.02 5.89
CA VAL A 55 21.73 -12.10 6.46
C VAL A 55 21.53 -12.46 7.93
N GLU A 56 21.94 -11.58 8.84
CA GLU A 56 21.84 -11.86 10.29
C GLU A 56 20.40 -11.84 10.81
N ALA A 57 19.54 -11.01 10.23
CA ALA A 57 18.14 -10.90 10.61
C ALA A 57 17.28 -10.44 9.42
N ALA A 58 16.07 -10.98 9.35
CA ALA A 58 15.08 -10.63 8.36
C ALA A 58 13.71 -10.41 9.01
N VAL A 59 13.05 -9.31 8.65
CA VAL A 59 11.66 -9.04 9.00
C VAL A 59 10.86 -8.86 7.71
N VAL A 60 9.69 -9.48 7.66
CA VAL A 60 8.78 -9.45 6.52
C VAL A 60 7.45 -8.90 7.00
N GLY A 61 7.09 -7.69 6.58
CA GLY A 61 5.74 -7.17 6.76
C GLY A 61 4.87 -7.50 5.56
N ALA A 62 3.70 -8.07 5.79
CA ALA A 62 2.87 -8.57 4.70
C ALA A 62 1.38 -8.29 4.86
N ALA A 63 0.78 -7.77 3.78
CA ALA A 63 -0.66 -7.70 3.62
C ALA A 63 -1.23 -9.13 3.61
N GLY A 64 -2.23 -9.37 4.46
CA GLY A 64 -2.80 -10.70 4.65
C GLY A 64 -2.11 -11.57 5.70
N ALA A 65 -1.02 -11.11 6.35
CA ALA A 65 -0.42 -11.80 7.51
C ALA A 65 -1.23 -11.66 8.81
N GLY A 66 -2.44 -11.11 8.75
CA GLY A 66 -3.39 -11.17 9.87
C GLY A 66 -3.83 -12.62 10.17
N PRO A 67 -4.53 -12.85 11.30
CA PRO A 67 -4.87 -14.20 11.79
C PRO A 67 -5.51 -15.12 10.74
N ALA A 68 -6.32 -14.59 9.83
CA ALA A 68 -7.01 -15.36 8.80
C ALA A 68 -6.13 -15.83 7.63
N GLY A 69 -5.01 -15.15 7.35
CA GLY A 69 -4.16 -15.42 6.17
C GLY A 69 -2.70 -15.78 6.49
N ASN A 70 -2.31 -15.71 7.77
CA ASN A 70 -0.92 -15.84 8.21
C ASN A 70 -0.23 -17.13 7.73
N GLN A 71 -0.91 -18.27 7.77
CA GLN A 71 -0.31 -19.57 7.38
C GLN A 71 0.15 -19.60 5.92
N TYR A 72 -0.65 -19.04 4.99
CA TYR A 72 -0.30 -18.99 3.57
C TYR A 72 0.89 -18.06 3.32
N VAL A 73 0.92 -16.91 4.01
CA VAL A 73 2.01 -15.95 3.92
C VAL A 73 3.30 -16.56 4.46
N CYS A 74 3.30 -17.10 5.69
CA CYS A 74 4.47 -17.73 6.29
C CYS A 74 5.05 -18.83 5.40
N ARG A 75 4.21 -19.74 4.89
CA ARG A 75 4.66 -20.81 3.99
C ARG A 75 5.30 -20.25 2.71
N SER A 76 4.72 -19.20 2.14
CA SER A 76 5.26 -18.56 0.93
C SER A 76 6.60 -17.88 1.19
N VAL A 77 6.74 -17.23 2.35
CA VAL A 77 7.97 -16.59 2.80
C VAL A 77 9.06 -17.63 3.07
N GLU A 78 8.78 -18.66 3.88
CA GLU A 78 9.70 -19.76 4.20
C GLU A 78 10.23 -20.42 2.92
N LYS A 79 9.32 -20.76 1.99
CA LYS A 79 9.69 -21.37 0.71
C LYS A 79 10.55 -20.44 -0.15
N ALA A 80 10.32 -19.13 -0.12
CA ALA A 80 11.11 -18.17 -0.90
C ALA A 80 12.50 -17.97 -0.30
N PHE A 81 12.60 -17.80 1.02
CA PHE A 81 13.88 -17.66 1.73
C PHE A 81 14.77 -18.89 1.56
N GLY A 82 14.18 -20.10 1.66
CA GLY A 82 14.89 -21.34 1.41
C GLY A 82 15.37 -21.49 -0.04
N ALA A 83 14.56 -21.06 -1.02
CA ALA A 83 14.90 -21.15 -2.44
C ALA A 83 16.08 -20.24 -2.84
N VAL A 84 16.22 -19.07 -2.21
CA VAL A 84 17.37 -18.17 -2.43
C VAL A 84 18.59 -18.51 -1.58
N GLY A 85 18.53 -19.58 -0.78
CA GLY A 85 19.67 -20.07 0.02
C GLY A 85 20.02 -19.21 1.22
N LEU A 86 19.09 -18.41 1.75
CA LEU A 86 19.32 -17.62 2.95
C LEU A 86 19.15 -18.48 4.21
N ASP A 87 20.21 -18.62 4.99
CA ASP A 87 20.18 -19.26 6.32
C ASP A 87 19.72 -18.27 7.39
N VAL A 88 18.46 -17.82 7.27
CA VAL A 88 17.80 -16.95 8.25
C VAL A 88 16.31 -17.29 8.30
N THR A 89 15.77 -17.43 9.51
CA THR A 89 14.32 -17.52 9.70
C THR A 89 13.74 -16.10 9.78
N PRO A 90 12.95 -15.65 8.79
CA PRO A 90 12.37 -14.32 8.84
C PRO A 90 11.26 -14.24 9.88
N GLN A 91 11.22 -13.14 10.63
CA GLN A 91 10.05 -12.80 11.44
C GLN A 91 8.98 -12.18 10.53
N VAL A 92 7.84 -12.87 10.40
CA VAL A 92 6.69 -12.37 9.64
C VAL A 92 5.79 -11.55 10.57
N VAL A 93 5.46 -10.34 10.13
CA VAL A 93 4.58 -9.38 10.80
C VAL A 93 3.58 -8.82 9.78
N THR A 94 2.65 -7.99 10.23
CA THR A 94 1.67 -7.36 9.33
C THR A 94 2.26 -6.15 8.61
N ASP A 95 1.68 -5.81 7.47
CA ASP A 95 2.05 -4.62 6.69
C ASP A 95 1.83 -3.32 7.48
N ILE A 96 0.79 -3.25 8.32
CA ILE A 96 0.53 -2.08 9.17
C ILE A 96 1.64 -1.86 10.20
N GLU A 97 2.30 -2.92 10.69
CA GLU A 97 3.38 -2.81 11.67
C GLU A 97 4.62 -2.18 11.04
N ILE A 98 5.08 -2.70 9.89
CA ILE A 98 6.26 -2.15 9.22
C ILE A 98 5.99 -0.74 8.67
N ALA A 99 4.74 -0.44 8.28
CA ALA A 99 4.36 0.90 7.88
C ALA A 99 4.43 1.87 9.07
N TYR A 100 3.89 1.49 10.23
CA TYR A 100 3.98 2.31 11.44
C TYR A 100 5.43 2.54 11.84
N TRP A 101 6.21 1.47 11.95
CA TRP A 101 7.63 1.55 12.34
C TRP A 101 8.48 2.37 11.40
N SER A 102 8.11 2.51 10.13
CA SER A 102 8.89 3.30 9.16
C SER A 102 8.83 4.82 9.41
N ALA A 103 7.77 5.31 10.05
CA ALA A 103 7.49 6.75 10.17
C ALA A 103 7.19 7.21 11.59
N ALA A 104 6.89 6.30 12.52
CA ALA A 104 6.57 6.64 13.89
C ALA A 104 7.79 7.19 14.64
N ALA A 105 7.60 8.32 15.31
CA ALA A 105 8.56 8.85 16.29
C ALA A 105 8.30 8.29 17.71
N LEU A 106 7.09 7.78 17.96
CA LEU A 106 6.62 7.30 19.25
C LEU A 106 6.12 5.85 19.13
N GLY A 107 6.30 5.07 20.20
CA GLY A 107 5.75 3.71 20.28
C GLY A 107 4.23 3.68 20.34
N ASP A 108 3.61 4.79 20.71
CA ASP A 108 2.18 4.96 20.92
C ASP A 108 1.64 5.94 19.89
N GLY A 109 0.51 5.58 19.28
CA GLY A 109 -0.06 6.34 18.18
C GLY A 109 -0.99 5.48 17.33
N SER A 110 -1.37 6.00 16.17
CA SER A 110 -2.35 5.35 15.29
C SER A 110 -1.88 5.34 13.84
N ILE A 111 -2.34 4.38 13.06
CA ILE A 111 -2.08 4.30 11.63
C ILE A 111 -3.38 4.14 10.85
N LEU A 112 -3.44 4.77 9.69
CA LEU A 112 -4.44 4.54 8.66
C LEU A 112 -3.72 4.14 7.37
N VAL A 113 -3.98 2.92 6.90
CA VAL A 113 -3.45 2.42 5.63
C VAL A 113 -4.59 2.37 4.62
N ALA A 114 -4.44 3.04 3.48
CA ALA A 114 -5.37 2.94 2.37
C ALA A 114 -4.63 2.73 1.03
N GLY A 115 -4.95 1.62 0.39
CA GLY A 115 -4.43 1.19 -0.91
C GLY A 115 -5.54 0.48 -1.68
N THR A 116 -5.31 -0.76 -2.11
CA THR A 116 -6.38 -1.60 -2.66
C THR A 116 -7.49 -1.82 -1.61
N GLY A 117 -7.11 -2.16 -0.38
CA GLY A 117 -7.98 -2.21 0.80
C GLY A 117 -7.72 -1.05 1.76
N ALA A 118 -8.38 -1.06 2.93
CA ALA A 118 -8.20 -0.04 3.96
C ALA A 118 -8.31 -0.64 5.38
N ILE A 119 -7.46 -0.16 6.28
CA ILE A 119 -7.40 -0.60 7.68
C ILE A 119 -6.83 0.51 8.57
N ALA A 120 -7.31 0.59 9.81
CA ALA A 120 -6.66 1.37 10.85
C ALA A 120 -6.17 0.50 12.01
N GLY A 121 -5.09 0.93 12.66
CA GLY A 121 -4.53 0.28 13.83
C GLY A 121 -4.12 1.27 14.90
N ARG A 122 -4.26 0.89 16.17
CA ARG A 122 -3.69 1.62 17.31
C ARG A 122 -2.47 0.88 17.82
N PHE A 123 -1.42 1.64 18.10
CA PHE A 123 -0.15 1.16 18.62
C PHE A 123 0.06 1.62 20.06
N SER A 124 0.67 0.74 20.85
CA SER A 124 1.24 1.07 22.17
C SER A 124 2.51 0.25 22.36
N GLU A 125 3.56 0.89 22.86
CA GLU A 125 4.90 0.31 23.03
C GLU A 125 5.42 -0.38 21.75
N TRP A 126 5.22 0.26 20.60
CA TRP A 126 5.61 -0.22 19.27
C TRP A 126 4.85 -1.48 18.78
N ARG A 127 3.77 -1.88 19.46
CA ARG A 127 2.95 -3.03 19.08
C ARG A 127 1.55 -2.61 18.69
N CYS A 128 1.00 -3.23 17.65
CA CYS A 128 -0.40 -3.05 17.28
C CYS A 128 -1.29 -3.71 18.34
N VAL A 129 -2.07 -2.91 19.08
CA VAL A 129 -2.93 -3.37 20.18
C VAL A 129 -4.42 -3.41 19.83
N ASP A 130 -4.84 -2.67 18.80
CA ASP A 130 -6.21 -2.71 18.28
C ASP A 130 -6.22 -2.43 16.77
N ARG A 131 -7.25 -2.91 16.08
CA ARG A 131 -7.45 -2.71 14.65
C ARG A 131 -8.93 -2.64 14.28
N ARG A 132 -9.25 -1.83 13.28
CA ARG A 132 -10.60 -1.65 12.74
C ARG A 132 -10.58 -1.68 11.22
N ASP A 133 -11.66 -2.22 10.67
CA ASP A 133 -11.76 -2.60 9.26
C ASP A 133 -10.66 -3.59 8.84
N GLY A 134 -10.17 -3.56 7.60
CA GLY A 134 -9.33 -4.60 7.02
C GLY A 134 -10.07 -5.94 6.86
N ALA A 135 -11.40 -5.92 6.84
CA ALA A 135 -12.24 -7.12 6.68
C ALA A 135 -12.26 -7.65 5.24
N GLY A 136 -11.53 -7.00 4.33
CA GLY A 136 -11.45 -7.31 2.91
C GLY A 136 -12.61 -6.70 2.12
N TRP A 137 -12.38 -6.56 0.81
CA TRP A 137 -13.24 -5.83 -0.14
C TRP A 137 -14.72 -6.21 -0.15
N LEU A 138 -15.09 -7.40 0.31
CA LEU A 138 -16.47 -7.86 0.36
C LEU A 138 -17.20 -7.37 1.63
N LEU A 139 -16.51 -7.32 2.76
CA LEU A 139 -17.10 -7.07 4.09
C LEU A 139 -16.73 -5.70 4.66
N GLY A 140 -15.65 -5.09 4.17
CA GLY A 140 -15.12 -3.81 4.64
C GLY A 140 -14.28 -3.14 3.58
N ASP A 141 -13.05 -2.75 3.92
CA ASP A 141 -12.17 -1.89 3.12
C ASP A 141 -12.87 -0.57 2.74
N HIS A 142 -13.55 0.04 3.71
CA HIS A 142 -14.33 1.26 3.51
C HIS A 142 -13.40 2.44 3.15
N GLY A 143 -13.77 3.18 2.10
CA GLY A 143 -12.97 4.29 1.57
C GLY A 143 -11.65 3.88 0.88
N SER A 144 -11.38 2.58 0.74
CA SER A 144 -10.22 2.06 0.00
C SER A 144 -10.28 2.36 -1.50
N GLY A 145 -9.19 2.05 -2.20
CA GLY A 145 -9.12 2.12 -3.65
C GLY A 145 -10.16 1.21 -4.30
N TYR A 146 -10.38 -0.01 -3.80
CA TYR A 146 -11.46 -0.88 -4.29
C TYR A 146 -12.82 -0.22 -4.12
N TRP A 147 -13.08 0.35 -2.94
CA TRP A 147 -14.36 1.01 -2.64
C TRP A 147 -14.62 2.17 -3.61
N ILE A 148 -13.63 3.05 -3.80
CA ILE A 148 -13.72 4.20 -4.71
C ILE A 148 -13.82 3.75 -6.17
N GLY A 149 -13.01 2.79 -6.60
CA GLY A 149 -13.02 2.25 -7.96
C GLY A 149 -14.34 1.56 -8.32
N ARG A 150 -14.94 0.83 -7.37
CA ARG A 150 -16.29 0.27 -7.53
C ARG A 150 -17.34 1.36 -7.70
N LYS A 151 -17.22 2.49 -6.97
CA LYS A 151 -18.12 3.64 -7.16
C LYS A 151 -17.92 4.28 -8.53
N ALA A 152 -16.69 4.32 -9.04
CA ALA A 152 -16.38 4.80 -10.40
C ALA A 152 -17.08 3.95 -11.47
N LEU A 153 -16.93 2.61 -11.40
CA LEU A 153 -17.60 1.68 -12.32
C LEU A 153 -19.13 1.82 -12.26
N ARG A 154 -19.70 2.02 -11.07
CA ARG A 154 -21.15 2.23 -10.90
C ARG A 154 -21.62 3.56 -11.46
N ALA A 155 -20.83 4.63 -11.34
CA ALA A 155 -21.12 5.92 -11.96
C ALA A 155 -21.12 5.81 -13.48
N ALA A 156 -20.10 5.18 -14.06
CA ALA A 156 -20.03 4.91 -15.49
C ALA A 156 -21.21 4.06 -15.98
N ALA A 157 -21.56 2.98 -15.27
CA ALA A 157 -22.71 2.16 -15.61
C ALA A 157 -24.02 2.94 -15.55
N ALA A 158 -24.20 3.84 -14.58
CA ALA A 158 -25.39 4.67 -14.46
C ALA A 158 -25.52 5.68 -15.61
N ASP A 159 -24.41 6.30 -16.03
CA ASP A 159 -24.37 7.19 -17.19
C ASP A 159 -24.73 6.46 -18.50
N LEU A 160 -24.05 5.33 -18.77
CA LEU A 160 -24.30 4.51 -19.98
C LEU A 160 -25.73 3.95 -20.05
N ASP A 161 -26.35 3.73 -18.89
CA ASP A 161 -27.74 3.28 -18.74
C ASP A 161 -28.73 4.45 -18.61
N ARG A 162 -28.28 5.71 -18.82
CA ARG A 162 -29.08 6.95 -18.77
C ARG A 162 -29.80 7.20 -17.43
N ARG A 163 -29.33 6.59 -16.34
CA ARG A 163 -29.84 6.78 -14.97
C ARG A 163 -28.98 7.73 -14.13
N GLY A 164 -27.77 8.04 -14.60
CA GLY A 164 -26.84 8.96 -13.98
C GLY A 164 -26.47 10.10 -14.92
N PRO A 165 -25.85 11.17 -14.39
CA PRO A 165 -25.33 12.24 -15.22
C PRO A 165 -24.12 11.77 -16.04
N SER A 166 -23.85 12.47 -17.15
CA SER A 166 -22.59 12.27 -17.86
C SER A 166 -21.41 12.87 -17.09
N THR A 167 -20.33 12.10 -16.94
CA THR A 167 -19.20 12.43 -16.06
C THR A 167 -17.85 12.25 -16.76
N ALA A 168 -16.83 12.94 -16.26
CA ALA A 168 -15.44 12.66 -16.61
C ALA A 168 -15.02 11.24 -16.18
N ILE A 169 -15.64 10.72 -15.11
CA ILE A 169 -15.44 9.34 -14.64
C ILE A 169 -15.81 8.33 -15.73
N THR A 170 -16.98 8.48 -16.36
CA THR A 170 -17.42 7.55 -17.43
C THR A 170 -16.40 7.50 -18.55
N ARG A 171 -15.91 8.66 -19.01
CA ARG A 171 -14.88 8.72 -20.07
C ARG A 171 -13.61 7.98 -19.67
N GLY A 172 -13.11 8.24 -18.46
CA GLY A 172 -11.90 7.56 -17.96
C GLY A 172 -12.08 6.05 -17.80
N VAL A 173 -13.26 5.59 -17.36
CA VAL A 173 -13.57 4.14 -17.24
C VAL A 173 -13.62 3.48 -18.61
N VAL A 174 -14.30 4.09 -19.58
CA VAL A 174 -14.41 3.59 -20.96
C VAL A 174 -13.03 3.47 -21.60
N GLU A 175 -12.20 4.50 -21.45
CA GLU A 175 -10.81 4.51 -21.94
C GLU A 175 -9.95 3.43 -21.27
N ALA A 176 -10.00 3.34 -19.94
CA ALA A 176 -9.21 2.36 -19.18
C ALA A 176 -9.57 0.91 -19.51
N LEU A 177 -10.80 0.65 -19.95
CA LEU A 177 -11.27 -0.67 -20.40
C LEU A 177 -11.09 -0.89 -21.91
N GLY A 178 -10.52 0.06 -22.65
CA GLY A 178 -10.35 -0.05 -24.10
C GLY A 178 -11.66 -0.10 -24.88
N LEU A 179 -12.74 0.43 -24.31
CA LEU A 179 -14.05 0.44 -24.93
C LEU A 179 -14.17 1.59 -25.94
N SER A 180 -14.91 1.37 -27.03
CA SER A 180 -15.13 2.40 -28.05
C SER A 180 -16.06 3.51 -27.57
N HIS A 181 -15.95 4.68 -28.18
CA HIS A 181 -16.91 5.76 -27.97
C HIS A 181 -18.32 5.30 -28.37
N GLY A 182 -19.31 5.59 -27.53
CA GLY A 182 -20.68 5.10 -27.72
C GLY A 182 -20.94 3.67 -27.24
N CYS A 183 -20.01 3.06 -26.51
CA CYS A 183 -20.24 1.76 -25.85
C CYS A 183 -21.48 1.79 -24.96
N THR A 184 -22.07 0.62 -24.74
CA THR A 184 -23.25 0.43 -23.92
C THR A 184 -22.89 -0.07 -22.53
N VAL A 185 -23.86 -0.07 -21.62
CA VAL A 185 -23.71 -0.72 -20.31
C VAL A 185 -23.43 -2.23 -20.43
N GLN A 186 -23.87 -2.89 -21.51
CA GLN A 186 -23.58 -4.31 -21.75
C GLN A 186 -22.11 -4.56 -22.09
N ASP A 187 -21.48 -3.65 -22.83
CA ASP A 187 -20.04 -3.71 -23.11
C ASP A 187 -19.23 -3.56 -21.82
N LEU A 188 -19.65 -2.63 -20.95
CA LEU A 188 -19.07 -2.46 -19.62
C LEU A 188 -19.24 -3.71 -18.74
N ILE A 189 -20.42 -4.34 -18.75
CA ILE A 189 -20.64 -5.62 -18.06
C ILE A 189 -19.67 -6.68 -18.60
N GLY A 190 -19.49 -6.76 -19.91
CA GLY A 190 -18.55 -7.69 -20.55
C GLY A 190 -17.13 -7.56 -20.02
N GLN A 191 -16.61 -6.32 -19.93
CA GLN A 191 -15.23 -6.05 -19.50
C GLN A 191 -15.01 -6.14 -17.99
N THR A 192 -16.07 -6.12 -17.18
CA THR A 192 -15.94 -6.07 -15.72
C THR A 192 -16.05 -7.42 -15.02
N LYS A 193 -16.41 -8.50 -15.73
CA LYS A 193 -16.63 -9.85 -15.16
C LYS A 193 -15.41 -10.43 -14.46
N GLU A 194 -14.25 -10.28 -15.06
CA GLU A 194 -13.00 -10.92 -14.60
C GLU A 194 -12.10 -9.96 -13.80
N LEU A 195 -12.58 -8.74 -13.51
CA LEU A 195 -11.80 -7.78 -12.74
C LEU A 195 -11.61 -8.28 -11.32
N ARG A 196 -10.34 -8.43 -10.93
CA ARG A 196 -9.97 -8.75 -9.55
C ARG A 196 -10.06 -7.47 -8.71
N PRO A 197 -10.07 -7.57 -7.37
CA PRO A 197 -10.14 -6.40 -6.50
C PRO A 197 -9.05 -5.35 -6.77
N ALA A 198 -7.84 -5.77 -7.11
CA ALA A 198 -6.76 -4.85 -7.48
C ALA A 198 -7.04 -4.10 -8.79
N ASP A 199 -7.67 -4.77 -9.77
CA ASP A 199 -8.04 -4.17 -11.05
C ASP A 199 -9.15 -3.13 -10.84
N VAL A 200 -10.17 -3.46 -10.03
CA VAL A 200 -11.22 -2.51 -9.62
C VAL A 200 -10.63 -1.32 -8.86
N ALA A 201 -9.67 -1.55 -7.97
CA ALA A 201 -9.05 -0.48 -7.20
C ALA A 201 -8.27 0.52 -8.07
N SER A 202 -7.79 0.10 -9.24
CA SER A 202 -7.07 0.99 -10.18
C SER A 202 -7.95 2.14 -10.69
N PHE A 203 -9.28 1.93 -10.79
CA PHE A 203 -10.23 2.96 -11.20
C PHE A 203 -10.36 4.11 -10.20
N ALA A 204 -9.82 3.98 -8.98
CA ALA A 204 -9.77 5.10 -8.03
C ALA A 204 -8.95 6.29 -8.57
N GLN A 205 -7.94 6.04 -9.40
CA GLN A 205 -7.13 7.11 -10.00
C GLN A 205 -7.93 7.98 -10.99
N ILE A 206 -8.93 7.40 -11.66
CA ILE A 206 -9.85 8.15 -12.53
C ILE A 206 -10.68 9.13 -11.70
N VAL A 207 -11.15 8.69 -10.53
CA VAL A 207 -11.90 9.57 -9.60
C VAL A 207 -11.00 10.69 -9.06
N LEU A 208 -9.78 10.35 -8.63
CA LEU A 208 -8.81 11.34 -8.13
C LEU A 208 -8.41 12.39 -9.19
N SER A 209 -8.41 12.00 -10.47
CA SER A 209 -8.04 12.89 -11.58
C SER A 209 -9.20 13.76 -12.08
N ALA A 210 -10.45 13.43 -11.73
CA ALA A 210 -11.64 14.14 -12.18
C ALA A 210 -12.00 15.32 -11.26
N GLN A 211 -11.10 16.30 -11.13
CA GLN A 211 -11.18 17.36 -10.11
C GLN A 211 -12.43 18.26 -10.23
N ASP A 212 -12.91 18.52 -11.44
CA ASP A 212 -14.10 19.35 -11.69
C ASP A 212 -15.41 18.55 -11.77
N ASP A 213 -15.34 17.23 -11.54
CA ASP A 213 -16.50 16.36 -11.61
C ASP A 213 -17.22 16.25 -10.25
N LYS A 214 -18.47 16.70 -10.21
CA LYS A 214 -19.28 16.68 -8.98
C LYS A 214 -19.45 15.28 -8.40
N ILE A 215 -19.60 14.25 -9.25
CA ILE A 215 -19.73 12.87 -8.79
C ILE A 215 -18.40 12.39 -8.21
N ALA A 216 -17.27 12.78 -8.80
CA ALA A 216 -15.96 12.47 -8.24
C ALA A 216 -15.79 13.10 -6.85
N SER A 217 -16.11 14.40 -6.69
CA SER A 217 -16.04 15.06 -5.39
C SER A 217 -16.89 14.35 -4.33
N ILE A 218 -18.11 13.92 -4.67
CA ILE A 218 -19.01 13.17 -3.76
C ILE A 218 -18.40 11.83 -3.36
N ILE A 219 -17.84 11.08 -4.31
CA ILE A 219 -17.21 9.78 -4.05
C ILE A 219 -16.00 9.95 -3.13
N LEU A 220 -15.14 10.94 -3.39
CA LEU A 220 -13.94 11.19 -2.58
C LEU A 220 -14.30 11.66 -1.17
N ALA A 221 -15.28 12.56 -1.02
CA ALA A 221 -15.74 13.02 0.29
C ALA A 221 -16.31 11.87 1.13
N ALA A 222 -17.12 11.00 0.52
CA ALA A 222 -17.63 9.81 1.20
C ALA A 222 -16.48 8.85 1.58
N GLY A 223 -15.53 8.61 0.66
CA GLY A 223 -14.36 7.78 0.94
C GLY A 223 -13.49 8.31 2.09
N ALA A 224 -13.24 9.63 2.12
CA ALA A 224 -12.51 10.27 3.22
C ALA A 224 -13.25 10.11 4.56
N SER A 225 -14.57 10.31 4.56
CA SER A 225 -15.41 10.15 5.76
C SER A 225 -15.33 8.73 6.33
N GLU A 226 -15.34 7.71 5.47
CA GLU A 226 -15.18 6.30 5.88
C GLU A 226 -13.80 6.07 6.52
N LEU A 227 -12.72 6.51 5.86
CA LEU A 227 -11.36 6.35 6.36
C LEU A 227 -11.15 7.04 7.72
N VAL A 228 -11.67 8.27 7.85
CA VAL A 228 -11.62 9.07 9.10
C VAL A 228 -12.40 8.38 10.21
N THR A 229 -13.58 7.82 9.89
CA THR A 229 -14.38 7.07 10.86
C THR A 229 -13.64 5.85 11.37
N THR A 230 -13.02 5.09 10.47
CA THR A 230 -12.25 3.89 10.82
C THR A 230 -11.08 4.22 11.75
N VAL A 231 -10.25 5.23 11.45
CA VAL A 231 -9.12 5.58 12.34
C VAL A 231 -9.59 6.16 13.67
N ARG A 232 -10.61 7.03 13.69
CA ARG A 232 -11.15 7.55 14.97
C ARG A 232 -11.69 6.45 15.88
N SER A 233 -12.16 5.34 15.33
CA SER A 233 -12.69 4.21 16.10
C SER A 233 -11.62 3.35 16.81
N VAL A 234 -10.33 3.46 16.41
CA VAL A 234 -9.21 2.87 17.17
C VAL A 234 -8.50 3.89 18.07
N GLY A 235 -8.74 5.18 17.87
CA GLY A 235 -7.95 6.28 18.42
C GLY A 235 -7.23 7.02 17.28
N ALA A 236 -7.12 8.35 17.36
CA ALA A 236 -6.55 9.18 16.30
C ALA A 236 -5.43 10.09 16.83
N GLU A 237 -4.51 9.52 17.60
CA GLU A 237 -3.34 10.21 18.13
C GLU A 237 -2.13 9.94 17.24
N HIS A 238 -1.35 10.98 16.93
CA HIS A 238 -0.12 10.90 16.13
C HIS A 238 -0.28 10.05 14.86
N VAL A 239 -1.32 10.35 14.07
CA VAL A 239 -1.74 9.48 12.97
C VAL A 239 -0.69 9.40 11.87
N ILE A 240 -0.30 8.18 11.56
CA ILE A 240 0.51 7.83 10.39
C ILE A 240 -0.43 7.42 9.26
N LEU A 241 -0.25 8.01 8.08
CA LEU A 241 -0.91 7.62 6.85
C LEU A 241 0.03 6.72 6.05
N ALA A 242 -0.50 5.64 5.46
CA ALA A 242 0.25 4.81 4.52
C ALA A 242 -0.63 4.33 3.38
N GLY A 243 0.01 3.73 2.38
CA GLY A 243 -0.66 3.13 1.22
C GLY A 243 -0.81 4.09 0.04
N GLY A 244 -0.78 3.51 -1.17
CA GLY A 244 -0.67 4.26 -2.41
C GLY A 244 -1.84 5.20 -2.72
N LEU A 245 -3.01 4.98 -2.12
CA LEU A 245 -4.17 5.86 -2.30
C LEU A 245 -3.98 7.20 -1.59
N LEU A 246 -3.23 7.21 -0.48
CA LEU A 246 -2.88 8.39 0.31
C LEU A 246 -1.46 8.89 -0.01
N ALA A 247 -0.82 8.34 -1.04
CA ALA A 247 0.50 8.82 -1.45
C ALA A 247 0.43 10.28 -1.91
N PRO A 248 1.43 11.11 -1.55
CA PRO A 248 1.52 12.47 -2.05
C PRO A 248 1.79 12.44 -3.56
N SER A 249 1.34 13.48 -4.28
CA SER A 249 1.63 13.62 -5.70
C SER A 249 3.13 13.82 -5.92
N THR A 250 3.71 13.03 -6.83
CA THR A 250 5.14 13.06 -7.16
C THR A 250 5.51 14.11 -8.20
N SER A 251 4.57 14.94 -8.66
CA SER A 251 4.78 15.76 -9.85
C SER A 251 5.60 17.02 -9.63
N HIS A 252 5.75 17.54 -8.40
CA HIS A 252 6.46 18.79 -8.13
C HIS A 252 7.41 18.71 -6.93
N LYS A 253 8.39 19.63 -6.85
CA LYS A 253 9.33 19.84 -5.73
C LYS A 253 8.65 19.97 -4.34
N TYR A 254 7.32 20.06 -4.30
CA TYR A 254 6.49 20.03 -3.12
C TYR A 254 5.52 18.85 -3.20
N GLN A 255 5.66 17.90 -2.28
CA GLN A 255 4.76 16.76 -2.09
C GLN A 255 3.37 17.27 -1.69
N ARG A 256 2.51 17.57 -2.67
CA ARG A 256 1.13 17.98 -2.37
C ARG A 256 0.25 16.75 -2.13
N PRO A 257 -0.58 16.74 -1.08
CA PRO A 257 -1.56 15.68 -0.91
C PRO A 257 -2.54 15.66 -2.09
N ASN A 258 -2.96 14.47 -2.51
CA ASN A 258 -4.10 14.36 -3.42
C ASN A 258 -5.41 14.75 -2.68
N THR A 259 -6.50 14.97 -3.41
CA THR A 259 -7.76 15.47 -2.83
C THR A 259 -8.29 14.58 -1.70
N LEU A 260 -8.22 13.25 -1.83
CA LEU A 260 -8.66 12.33 -0.77
C LEU A 260 -7.80 12.49 0.49
N ARG A 261 -6.47 12.48 0.33
CA ARG A 261 -5.56 12.68 1.45
C ARG A 261 -5.77 14.03 2.12
N ALA A 262 -5.96 15.10 1.35
CA ALA A 262 -6.20 16.44 1.90
C ALA A 262 -7.46 16.46 2.78
N MET A 263 -8.55 15.80 2.37
CA MET A 263 -9.78 15.68 3.17
C MET A 263 -9.56 14.88 4.47
N VAL A 264 -8.75 13.82 4.41
CA VAL A 264 -8.40 13.00 5.58
C VAL A 264 -7.54 13.81 6.56
N GLU A 265 -6.50 14.50 6.07
CA GLU A 265 -5.61 15.34 6.88
C GLU A 265 -6.37 16.52 7.50
N ASP A 266 -7.27 17.17 6.77
CA ASP A 266 -8.12 18.25 7.31
C ASP A 266 -9.00 17.78 8.49
N SER A 267 -9.46 16.52 8.42
CA SER A 267 -10.30 15.93 9.48
C SER A 267 -9.52 15.43 10.69
N LEU A 268 -8.27 15.00 10.51
CA LEU A 268 -7.45 14.37 11.57
C LEU A 268 -6.41 15.33 12.18
N GLY A 269 -6.09 16.42 11.49
CA GLY A 269 -4.99 17.31 11.85
C GLY A 269 -3.64 16.83 11.30
N GLY A 270 -2.55 17.19 11.98
CA GLY A 270 -1.19 16.86 11.55
C GLY A 270 -0.96 15.35 11.44
N CYS A 271 -0.82 14.85 10.21
CA CYS A 271 -0.47 13.47 9.92
C CYS A 271 0.95 13.35 9.37
N THR A 272 1.59 12.21 9.66
CA THR A 272 2.86 11.82 9.03
C THR A 272 2.59 10.76 7.97
N TYR A 273 3.31 10.77 6.84
CA TYR A 273 3.15 9.74 5.81
C TYR A 273 4.31 8.75 5.79
N ALA A 274 4.00 7.47 5.84
CA ALA A 274 4.94 6.36 5.70
C ALA A 274 5.23 6.07 4.22
N SER A 275 6.31 6.65 3.70
CA SER A 275 6.68 6.51 2.28
C SER A 275 7.30 5.15 1.93
N HIS A 276 8.01 4.53 2.88
CA HIS A 276 8.76 3.30 2.64
C HIS A 276 8.60 2.30 3.80
N PRO A 277 7.47 1.56 3.88
CA PRO A 277 7.26 0.55 4.93
C PRO A 277 8.39 -0.49 5.06
N VAL A 278 9.06 -0.82 3.95
CA VAL A 278 10.23 -1.72 3.93
C VAL A 278 11.38 -1.24 4.84
N VAL A 279 11.50 0.07 5.07
CA VAL A 279 12.46 0.65 6.02
C VAL A 279 12.11 0.26 7.45
N GLY A 280 10.82 0.31 7.81
CA GLY A 280 10.35 -0.16 9.12
C GLY A 280 10.61 -1.65 9.34
N ALA A 281 10.54 -2.46 8.28
CA ALA A 281 10.96 -3.87 8.34
C ALA A 281 12.48 -3.99 8.60
N CYS A 282 13.32 -3.22 7.90
CA CYS A 282 14.77 -3.21 8.16
C CYS A 282 15.10 -2.77 9.59
N TRP A 283 14.46 -1.70 10.07
CA TRP A 283 14.60 -1.22 11.45
C TRP A 283 14.28 -2.31 12.48
N ALA A 284 13.16 -3.01 12.30
CA ALA A 284 12.79 -4.11 13.17
C ALA A 284 13.83 -5.24 13.12
N ALA A 285 14.36 -5.57 11.94
CA ALA A 285 15.42 -6.57 11.80
C ALA A 285 16.71 -6.17 12.54
N GLY A 286 17.10 -4.89 12.51
CA GLY A 286 18.23 -4.37 13.30
C GLY A 286 18.02 -4.57 14.80
N ARG A 287 16.83 -4.24 15.31
CA ARG A 287 16.50 -4.39 16.74
C ARG A 287 16.56 -5.84 17.23
N LEU A 288 16.24 -6.83 16.39
CA LEU A 288 16.40 -8.25 16.72
C LEU A 288 17.85 -8.64 17.02
N ARG A 289 18.82 -7.84 16.57
CA ARG A 289 20.26 -8.04 16.79
C ARG A 289 20.89 -6.97 17.68
N GLY A 290 20.06 -6.11 18.32
CA GLY A 290 20.57 -5.01 19.14
C GLY A 290 21.27 -3.91 18.33
N VAL A 291 21.02 -3.85 17.02
CA VAL A 291 21.54 -2.81 16.12
C VAL A 291 20.48 -1.72 15.97
N GLU A 292 20.87 -0.48 16.25
CA GLU A 292 20.02 0.69 16.02
C GLU A 292 20.23 1.18 14.59
N LEU A 293 19.19 1.07 13.77
CA LEU A 293 19.16 1.64 12.43
C LEU A 293 18.29 2.89 12.43
N HIS A 294 18.76 3.98 11.84
CA HIS A 294 17.98 5.22 11.79
C HIS A 294 17.10 5.27 10.54
N ASN A 295 15.77 5.29 10.74
CA ASN A 295 14.79 5.31 9.64
C ASN A 295 14.99 6.49 8.69
N VAL A 296 15.25 7.68 9.23
CA VAL A 296 15.42 8.91 8.44
C VAL A 296 16.58 8.78 7.46
N ASP A 297 17.71 8.25 7.92
CA ASP A 297 18.91 8.08 7.09
C ASP A 297 18.68 7.05 5.98
N MET A 298 18.03 5.92 6.31
CA MET A 298 17.66 4.91 5.32
C MET A 298 16.66 5.44 4.29
N MET A 299 15.67 6.22 4.71
CA MET A 299 14.71 6.84 3.79
C MET A 299 15.38 7.84 2.85
N ASN A 300 16.22 8.74 3.37
CA ASN A 300 16.97 9.71 2.58
C ASN A 300 17.87 9.01 1.55
N ALA A 301 18.56 7.94 1.96
CA ALA A 301 19.39 7.14 1.06
C ALA A 301 18.57 6.46 -0.05
N LEU A 302 17.37 5.94 0.27
CA LEU A 302 16.46 5.35 -0.72
C LEU A 302 15.98 6.37 -1.75
N GLU A 303 15.61 7.57 -1.31
CA GLU A 303 15.13 8.63 -2.21
C GLU A 303 16.23 9.04 -3.21
N ILE A 304 17.47 9.22 -2.73
CA ILE A 304 18.63 9.51 -3.58
C ILE A 304 18.88 8.39 -4.61
N CYS A 305 18.80 7.12 -4.18
CA CYS A 305 18.96 5.98 -5.08
C CYS A 305 17.82 5.83 -6.11
N SER A 306 16.62 6.34 -5.81
CA SER A 306 15.47 6.28 -6.71
C SER A 306 15.54 7.35 -7.81
N ASP A 307 16.06 8.54 -7.49
CA ASP A 307 16.24 9.64 -8.45
C ASP A 307 17.40 9.38 -9.41
N SER A 308 18.45 8.69 -8.98
CA SER A 308 19.57 8.31 -9.86
C SER A 308 19.20 7.22 -10.87
N ARG A 309 18.17 6.41 -10.61
CA ARG A 309 17.62 5.41 -11.55
C ARG A 309 16.62 5.99 -12.56
N ARG A 310 16.19 7.25 -12.39
CA ARG A 310 15.28 7.97 -13.31
C ARG A 310 16.03 8.86 -14.32
N ARG A 311 17.35 9.00 -14.20
CA ARG A 311 18.23 9.69 -15.14
C ARG A 311 19.00 8.67 -15.97
#